data_AF-A0A9W9UA60-F1
#
_entry.id   AF-A0A9W9UA60-F1
#
_cell.length_a   1.000
_cell.length_b   1.000
_cell.length_c   1.000
_cell.angle_alpha   90.00
_cell.angle_beta   90.00
_cell.angle_gamma   90.00
#
_symmetry.space_group_name_H-M   'P 1'
#
loop_
_entity.id
_entity.type
_entity.pdbx_description
1 polymer ?
#
loop_
_entity_poly.entity_id
_entity_poly.type
_entity_poly.pdbx_seq_one_letter_code
_entity_poly.pdbx_strand_id
1 'polypeptide(L)'
;MQPEAQDAFTQPKRPLNWGEINFIHTSDSHGWLEGHIKERNYGADWGDFVSFTKHMKDQAANKNVDLLLIDTGDLHDGNGLSDATDPNGKITNPIFDNIDYDLLTPGNHELGAVNIAYTTFTEFVGVYGNKYLTSNIDICKNCQDGEPDEKEWVSMGSRSRYFETENGIRIMAFGVILDGTNNNKDMTRIQRAAEMIQEDWFKDAVARQDIDLFVLIGHNPVRPGDPRSVSSFPFIMQTLREMRPDVPVQGFGGHTHTRDFRVYDYMSSAIESGKYCETVGWISLSGIKSRQTQRSDVPEKKRTRENERTKADAQCNKTKDFDMKLTRRYLDWNRLTFAYHATGSQDMDTSEGLDISKGIAENRKIFEFDTCLRLCTTNVLSELQAN
;
A
#
# COMPACT_ATOMS: atom_id res chain seq x y z
N MET A 1 11.21 17.50 -4.29
CA MET A 1 11.62 16.84 -5.56
C MET A 1 13.09 16.49 -5.57
N GLN A 2 13.44 15.36 -6.20
CA GLN A 2 14.83 14.99 -6.44
C GLN A 2 15.59 16.10 -7.17
N PRO A 3 16.76 16.51 -6.67
CA PRO A 3 17.67 17.32 -7.46
C PRO A 3 18.01 16.63 -8.80
N GLU A 4 18.06 17.40 -9.89
CA GLU A 4 18.46 16.93 -11.23
C GLU A 4 17.49 15.97 -11.94
N ALA A 5 16.36 15.62 -11.31
CA ALA A 5 15.31 14.91 -12.01
C ALA A 5 14.76 15.75 -13.17
N GLN A 6 14.44 15.05 -14.27
CA GLN A 6 13.86 15.67 -15.45
C GLN A 6 12.38 15.98 -15.21
N ASP A 7 11.89 17.08 -15.77
CA ASP A 7 10.48 17.44 -15.68
C ASP A 7 9.58 16.35 -16.29
N ALA A 8 8.49 16.05 -15.57
CA ALA A 8 7.46 15.15 -16.04
C ALA A 8 6.80 15.67 -17.32
N PHE A 9 6.56 14.77 -18.26
CA PHE A 9 5.92 15.11 -19.54
C PHE A 9 4.50 14.53 -19.65
N THR A 10 4.15 13.55 -18.83
CA THR A 10 2.78 13.03 -18.73
C THR A 10 1.97 13.87 -17.76
N GLN A 11 0.88 14.44 -18.24
CA GLN A 11 -0.11 15.12 -17.39
C GLN A 11 -1.29 14.20 -17.08
N PRO A 12 -1.93 14.34 -15.91
CA PRO A 12 -3.14 13.61 -15.59
C PRO A 12 -4.26 13.88 -16.61
N LYS A 13 -4.90 12.80 -17.07
CA LYS A 13 -5.93 12.90 -18.12
C LYS A 13 -7.31 13.29 -17.58
N ARG A 14 -7.57 13.13 -16.28
CA ARG A 14 -8.87 13.40 -15.66
C ARG A 14 -8.77 13.48 -14.13
N PRO A 15 -9.69 14.20 -13.46
CA PRO A 15 -9.79 14.21 -12.00
C PRO A 15 -10.04 12.82 -11.42
N LEU A 16 -9.70 12.69 -10.13
CA LEU A 16 -10.11 11.56 -9.30
C LEU A 16 -11.61 11.63 -9.04
N ASN A 17 -12.27 10.47 -9.07
CA ASN A 17 -13.64 10.36 -8.58
C ASN A 17 -13.54 10.07 -7.08
N TRP A 18 -14.32 10.80 -6.30
CA TRP A 18 -14.44 10.65 -4.86
C TRP A 18 -15.74 9.93 -4.54
N GLY A 19 -15.67 9.05 -3.55
CA GLY A 19 -16.77 8.24 -3.05
C GLY A 19 -16.89 8.42 -1.55
N GLU A 20 -17.67 7.56 -0.90
CA GLU A 20 -17.90 7.61 0.55
C GLU A 20 -16.64 7.29 1.35
N ILE A 21 -15.81 6.38 0.80
CA ILE A 21 -14.48 6.07 1.29
C ILE A 21 -13.51 5.94 0.12
N ASN A 22 -12.29 6.42 0.34
CA ASN A 22 -11.26 6.53 -0.66
C ASN A 22 -9.95 6.01 -0.09
N PHE A 23 -9.04 5.59 -0.95
CA PHE A 23 -7.78 4.98 -0.56
C PHE A 23 -6.65 5.49 -1.44
N ILE A 24 -5.56 5.88 -0.79
CA ILE A 24 -4.24 6.05 -1.39
C ILE A 24 -3.42 4.83 -1.01
N HIS A 25 -2.78 4.18 -1.98
CA HIS A 25 -2.04 2.94 -1.77
C HIS A 25 -0.64 3.00 -2.38
N THR A 26 0.34 2.61 -1.58
CA THR A 26 1.74 2.41 -1.96
C THR A 26 2.16 0.96 -1.69
N SER A 27 3.15 0.48 -2.44
CA SER A 27 3.72 -0.86 -2.26
C SER A 27 5.08 -0.91 -2.93
N ASP A 28 5.95 -1.80 -2.47
CA ASP A 28 7.21 -2.15 -3.14
C ASP A 28 8.05 -0.89 -3.41
N SER A 29 8.15 0.00 -2.42
CA SER A 29 8.87 1.27 -2.56
C SER A 29 10.38 1.05 -2.70
N HIS A 30 10.91 0.00 -2.08
CA HIS A 30 12.33 -0.40 -2.13
C HIS A 30 13.31 0.78 -1.99
N GLY A 31 13.01 1.69 -1.06
CA GLY A 31 13.89 2.81 -0.74
C GLY A 31 13.95 3.94 -1.78
N TRP A 32 13.11 3.93 -2.82
CA TRP A 32 13.06 4.99 -3.85
C TRP A 32 12.41 6.29 -3.36
N LEU A 33 12.85 6.80 -2.21
CA LEU A 33 12.25 7.95 -1.55
C LEU A 33 12.73 9.27 -2.12
N GLU A 34 13.90 9.31 -2.77
CA GLU A 34 14.40 10.52 -3.40
C GLU A 34 13.78 10.83 -4.77
N GLY A 35 13.07 9.90 -5.41
CA GLY A 35 12.60 10.02 -6.79
C GLY A 35 13.56 9.43 -7.84
N HIS A 36 13.20 9.54 -9.13
CA HIS A 36 13.99 9.04 -10.27
C HIS A 36 14.65 10.14 -11.12
N ILE A 37 15.98 10.09 -11.29
CA ILE A 37 16.73 11.04 -12.15
C ILE A 37 16.57 10.70 -13.64
N LYS A 38 16.52 9.40 -13.97
CA LYS A 38 16.54 8.92 -15.36
C LYS A 38 15.15 8.69 -15.95
N GLU A 39 14.13 8.56 -15.10
CA GLU A 39 12.75 8.33 -15.51
C GLU A 39 11.91 9.60 -15.30
N ARG A 40 11.65 10.33 -16.39
CA ARG A 40 11.05 11.68 -16.36
C ARG A 40 9.76 11.81 -15.55
N ASN A 41 8.96 10.75 -15.47
CA ASN A 41 7.64 10.82 -14.84
C ASN A 41 7.63 10.43 -13.35
N TYR A 42 8.79 10.12 -12.76
CA TYR A 42 8.89 9.61 -11.39
C TYR A 42 9.83 10.44 -10.50
N GLY A 43 10.04 11.72 -10.84
CA GLY A 43 11.02 12.58 -10.16
C GLY A 43 10.57 13.19 -8.82
N ALA A 44 9.30 13.01 -8.40
CA ALA A 44 8.87 13.47 -7.08
C ALA A 44 9.57 12.68 -5.97
N ASP A 45 9.94 13.35 -4.88
CA ASP A 45 10.47 12.68 -3.69
C ASP A 45 9.38 12.44 -2.65
N TRP A 46 9.73 11.81 -1.53
CA TRP A 46 8.80 11.50 -0.46
C TRP A 46 8.25 12.76 0.23
N GLY A 47 9.00 13.86 0.26
CA GLY A 47 8.52 15.14 0.77
C GLY A 47 7.38 15.70 -0.09
N ASP A 48 7.49 15.59 -1.42
CA ASP A 48 6.39 15.91 -2.34
C ASP A 48 5.16 15.02 -2.08
N PHE A 49 5.37 13.74 -1.77
CA PHE A 49 4.27 12.80 -1.46
C PHE A 49 3.61 13.09 -0.11
N VAL A 50 4.38 13.53 0.90
CA VAL A 50 3.86 14.01 2.19
C VAL A 50 2.99 15.25 1.99
N SER A 51 3.45 16.23 1.21
CA SER A 51 2.62 17.38 0.84
C SER A 51 1.35 16.96 0.09
N PHE A 52 1.47 16.05 -0.89
CA PHE A 52 0.33 15.52 -1.64
C PHE A 52 -0.72 14.89 -0.73
N THR A 53 -0.32 13.97 0.15
CA THR A 53 -1.25 13.23 1.01
C THR A 53 -1.94 14.14 2.02
N LYS A 54 -1.24 15.15 2.54
CA LYS A 54 -1.82 16.18 3.42
C LYS A 54 -2.96 16.94 2.74
N HIS A 55 -2.72 17.48 1.54
CA HIS A 55 -3.77 18.15 0.77
C HIS A 55 -4.92 17.21 0.39
N MET A 56 -4.63 15.93 0.12
CA MET A 56 -5.67 14.95 -0.18
C MET A 56 -6.54 14.63 1.05
N LYS A 57 -5.96 14.56 2.25
CA LYS A 57 -6.71 14.45 3.52
C LYS A 57 -7.55 15.71 3.76
N ASP A 58 -7.00 16.90 3.54
CA ASP A 58 -7.76 18.17 3.64
C ASP A 58 -8.94 18.19 2.64
N GLN A 59 -8.74 17.72 1.42
CA GLN A 59 -9.84 17.58 0.45
C GLN A 59 -10.90 16.58 0.90
N ALA A 60 -10.50 15.45 1.48
CA ALA A 60 -11.44 14.45 2.00
C ALA A 60 -12.31 15.04 3.13
N ALA A 61 -11.68 15.73 4.08
CA ALA A 61 -12.36 16.45 5.15
C ALA A 61 -13.34 17.51 4.60
N ASN A 62 -12.90 18.33 3.65
CA ASN A 62 -13.76 19.34 3.00
C ASN A 62 -14.94 18.75 2.21
N LYS A 63 -14.81 17.51 1.73
CA LYS A 63 -15.87 16.76 1.05
C LYS A 63 -16.74 15.95 2.02
N ASN A 64 -16.38 15.88 3.30
CA ASN A 64 -17.01 15.04 4.30
C ASN A 64 -17.06 13.56 3.87
N VAL A 65 -15.91 13.06 3.40
CA VAL A 65 -15.71 11.65 2.98
C VAL A 65 -14.46 11.09 3.62
N ASP A 66 -14.39 9.77 3.75
CA ASP A 66 -13.23 9.10 4.33
C ASP A 66 -12.11 8.94 3.29
N LEU A 67 -10.86 9.11 3.72
CA LEU A 67 -9.66 8.79 2.94
C LEU A 67 -8.68 8.01 3.84
N LEU A 68 -8.31 6.80 3.44
CA LEU A 68 -7.33 5.97 4.12
C LEU A 68 -6.04 5.84 3.31
N LEU A 69 -4.89 5.84 3.98
CA LEU A 69 -3.59 5.58 3.37
C LEU A 69 -3.13 4.17 3.72
N ILE A 70 -2.66 3.44 2.73
CA ILE A 70 -2.26 2.04 2.87
C ILE A 70 -0.89 1.83 2.25
N ASP A 71 -0.04 1.07 2.94
CA ASP A 71 1.21 0.57 2.39
C ASP A 71 1.30 -0.96 2.51
N THR A 72 1.85 -1.64 1.50
CA THR A 72 1.96 -3.11 1.48
C THR A 72 3.40 -3.64 1.47
N GLY A 73 4.34 -2.90 2.03
CA GLY A 73 5.67 -3.41 2.40
C GLY A 73 6.70 -3.43 1.28
N ASP A 74 7.85 -4.03 1.58
CA ASP A 74 9.10 -3.94 0.81
C ASP A 74 9.61 -2.50 0.69
N LEU A 75 10.20 -2.03 1.78
CA LEU A 75 10.61 -0.64 1.98
C LEU A 75 12.09 -0.38 1.68
N HIS A 76 12.90 -1.43 1.53
CA HIS A 76 14.34 -1.37 1.23
C HIS A 76 14.76 -2.44 0.20
N ASP A 77 16.06 -2.64 -0.03
CA ASP A 77 16.65 -3.56 -1.01
C ASP A 77 16.32 -3.20 -2.46
N GLY A 78 16.76 -2.02 -2.88
CA GLY A 78 16.57 -1.54 -4.25
C GLY A 78 17.05 -0.12 -4.50
N ASN A 79 17.53 0.58 -3.46
CA ASN A 79 18.05 1.93 -3.58
C ASN A 79 19.16 2.18 -2.54
N GLY A 80 20.21 2.90 -2.96
CA GLY A 80 21.34 3.25 -2.08
C GLY A 80 20.91 3.98 -0.80
N LEU A 81 19.85 4.80 -0.84
CA LEU A 81 19.35 5.53 0.32
C LEU A 81 18.89 4.61 1.45
N SER A 82 18.22 3.50 1.15
CA SER A 82 17.85 2.49 2.15
C SER A 82 19.00 1.52 2.46
N ASP A 83 19.81 1.19 1.47
CA ASP A 83 20.69 0.01 1.51
C ASP A 83 22.14 0.34 1.97
N ALA A 84 22.49 1.61 2.10
CA ALA A 84 23.83 2.04 2.57
C ALA A 84 24.01 2.00 4.10
N THR A 85 23.02 1.51 4.83
CA THR A 85 23.00 1.50 6.30
C THR A 85 22.86 0.09 6.84
N ASP A 86 23.30 -0.13 8.09
CA ASP A 86 23.13 -1.41 8.79
C ASP A 86 22.31 -1.21 10.07
N PRO A 87 21.12 -1.84 10.19
CA PRO A 87 20.42 -2.59 9.13
C PRO A 87 19.96 -1.69 7.96
N ASN A 88 19.61 -2.30 6.82
CA ASN A 88 18.96 -1.60 5.73
C ASN A 88 17.70 -0.88 6.25
N GLY A 89 17.45 0.31 5.72
CA GLY A 89 16.30 1.13 6.11
C GLY A 89 16.51 2.01 7.33
N LYS A 90 17.66 1.97 8.02
CA LYS A 90 17.91 2.72 9.27
C LYS A 90 17.64 4.23 9.16
N ILE A 91 17.93 4.83 8.01
CA ILE A 91 17.66 6.25 7.75
C ILE A 91 16.38 6.51 6.95
N THR A 92 15.87 5.52 6.22
CA THR A 92 14.67 5.69 5.39
C THR A 92 13.39 5.35 6.14
N ASN A 93 13.40 4.37 7.04
CA ASN A 93 12.22 4.00 7.83
C ASN A 93 11.65 5.21 8.60
N PRO A 94 12.45 6.04 9.31
CA PRO A 94 11.94 7.26 9.94
C PRO A 94 11.34 8.29 8.97
N ILE A 95 11.62 8.21 7.66
CA ILE A 95 11.00 9.09 6.66
C ILE A 95 9.54 8.69 6.43
N PHE A 96 9.20 7.39 6.51
CA PHE A 96 7.82 6.90 6.39
C PHE A 96 6.93 7.41 7.54
N ASP A 97 7.49 7.63 8.74
CA ASP A 97 6.78 8.13 9.93
C ASP A 97 6.07 9.48 9.69
N ASN A 98 6.49 10.23 8.66
CA ASN A 98 5.87 11.50 8.26
C ASN A 98 4.54 11.32 7.50
N ILE A 99 4.12 10.08 7.27
CA ILE A 99 2.81 9.74 6.73
C ILE A 99 2.05 8.95 7.78
N ASP A 100 0.91 9.50 8.20
CA ASP A 100 -0.02 8.81 9.08
C ASP A 100 -0.81 7.75 8.30
N TYR A 101 -0.11 6.70 7.88
CA TYR A 101 -0.74 5.56 7.22
C TYR A 101 -1.80 4.95 8.13
N ASP A 102 -2.92 4.58 7.53
CA ASP A 102 -4.05 3.99 8.23
C ASP A 102 -3.87 2.48 8.38
N LEU A 103 -3.26 1.79 7.41
CA LEU A 103 -2.94 0.37 7.49
C LEU A 103 -1.62 0.07 6.77
N LEU A 104 -0.72 -0.70 7.39
CA LEU A 104 0.52 -1.16 6.75
C LEU A 104 0.82 -2.61 7.09
N THR A 105 1.65 -3.26 6.29
CA THR A 105 2.10 -4.65 6.50
C THR A 105 3.52 -4.82 5.95
N PRO A 106 4.36 -5.74 6.48
CA PRO A 106 5.70 -5.94 5.95
C PRO A 106 5.64 -6.65 4.59
N GLY A 107 6.68 -6.44 3.80
CA GLY A 107 7.02 -7.28 2.68
C GLY A 107 8.01 -8.36 3.06
N ASN A 108 8.48 -9.13 2.08
CA ASN A 108 9.45 -10.19 2.35
C ASN A 108 10.85 -9.64 2.67
N HIS A 109 11.18 -8.44 2.19
CA HIS A 109 12.48 -7.83 2.45
C HIS A 109 12.67 -7.45 3.93
N GLU A 110 11.59 -7.11 4.62
CA GLU A 110 11.63 -6.86 6.07
C GLU A 110 11.80 -8.15 6.91
N LEU A 111 11.71 -9.34 6.30
CA LEU A 111 11.74 -10.63 7.00
C LEU A 111 13.00 -11.46 6.72
N GLY A 112 13.83 -11.03 5.76
CA GLY A 112 14.94 -11.82 5.22
C GLY A 112 16.14 -11.99 6.16
N ALA A 113 16.38 -11.02 7.05
CA ALA A 113 17.51 -11.03 7.97
C ALA A 113 17.09 -10.81 9.43
N VAL A 114 17.87 -11.35 10.37
CA VAL A 114 17.60 -11.26 11.82
C VAL A 114 17.53 -9.81 12.30
N ASN A 115 18.57 -9.02 11.99
CA ASN A 115 18.65 -7.61 12.38
C ASN A 115 17.52 -6.77 11.75
N ILE A 116 17.22 -6.98 10.46
CA ILE A 116 16.14 -6.28 9.77
C ILE A 116 14.78 -6.61 10.39
N ALA A 117 14.43 -7.90 10.53
CA ALA A 117 13.13 -8.29 11.07
C ALA A 117 12.94 -7.82 12.52
N TYR A 118 14.00 -7.91 13.33
CA TYR A 118 13.95 -7.46 14.71
C TYR A 118 13.85 -5.94 14.84
N THR A 119 14.65 -5.17 14.09
CA THR A 119 14.55 -3.70 14.08
C THR A 119 13.19 -3.23 13.54
N THR A 120 12.65 -3.89 12.50
CA THR A 120 11.28 -3.62 12.04
C THR A 120 10.29 -3.81 13.20
N PHE A 121 10.38 -4.91 13.94
CA PHE A 121 9.51 -5.19 15.07
C PHE A 121 9.64 -4.21 16.25
N THR A 122 10.87 -3.85 16.63
CA THR A 122 11.09 -3.02 17.82
C THR A 122 10.97 -1.53 17.56
N GLU A 123 11.27 -1.07 16.35
CA GLU A 123 11.28 0.35 16.00
C GLU A 123 10.10 0.70 15.08
N PHE A 124 9.97 0.07 13.92
CA PHE A 124 8.99 0.47 12.90
C PHE A 124 7.55 0.12 13.29
N VAL A 125 7.31 -1.12 13.78
CA VAL A 125 5.98 -1.53 14.26
C VAL A 125 5.55 -0.67 15.45
N GLY A 126 6.50 -0.23 16.29
CA GLY A 126 6.23 0.64 17.44
C GLY A 126 5.60 1.99 17.05
N VAL A 127 6.00 2.56 15.91
CA VAL A 127 5.46 3.84 15.40
C VAL A 127 3.99 3.70 15.01
N TYR A 128 3.65 2.65 14.27
CA TYR A 128 2.31 2.46 13.73
C TYR A 128 1.37 1.68 14.65
N GLY A 129 1.90 0.99 15.66
CA GLY A 129 1.13 0.26 16.67
C GLY A 129 0.08 -0.66 16.06
N ASN A 130 -1.21 -0.41 16.37
CA ASN A 130 -2.29 -1.25 15.88
C ASN A 130 -2.62 -1.09 14.37
N LYS A 131 -1.98 -0.13 13.69
CA LYS A 131 -2.11 0.08 12.24
C LYS A 131 -1.23 -0.87 11.43
N TYR A 132 -0.20 -1.45 12.04
CA TYR A 132 0.71 -2.40 11.40
C TYR A 132 0.18 -3.83 11.55
N LEU A 133 -0.26 -4.44 10.44
CA LEU A 133 -0.98 -5.71 10.42
C LEU A 133 -0.09 -6.87 9.97
N THR A 134 -0.10 -7.95 10.76
CA THR A 134 0.63 -9.19 10.49
C THR A 134 -0.18 -10.43 10.90
N SER A 135 -1.33 -10.59 10.26
CA SER A 135 -2.29 -11.67 10.50
C SER A 135 -1.67 -13.06 10.53
N ASN A 136 -0.61 -13.30 9.74
CA ASN A 136 0.05 -14.60 9.66
C ASN A 136 1.56 -14.58 9.91
N ILE A 137 2.11 -13.56 10.58
CA ILE A 137 3.55 -13.48 10.90
C ILE A 137 3.75 -13.40 12.42
N ASP A 138 4.51 -14.35 12.95
CA ASP A 138 5.08 -14.28 14.30
C ASP A 138 6.58 -13.97 14.23
N ILE A 139 7.09 -13.35 15.29
CA ILE A 139 8.49 -13.04 15.50
C ILE A 139 8.97 -13.63 16.83
N CYS A 140 10.21 -14.11 16.86
CA CYS A 140 10.86 -14.59 18.07
C CYS A 140 11.43 -13.42 18.87
N LYS A 141 10.79 -13.06 19.98
CA LYS A 141 11.14 -11.88 20.78
C LYS A 141 12.53 -11.97 21.42
N ASN A 142 13.02 -13.18 21.67
CA ASN A 142 14.27 -13.46 22.37
C ASN A 142 15.36 -14.09 21.48
N CYS A 143 15.25 -13.96 20.14
CA CYS A 143 16.21 -14.55 19.19
C CYS A 143 17.24 -13.56 18.59
N GLN A 144 17.26 -12.28 19.02
CA GLN A 144 18.15 -11.27 18.41
C GLN A 144 19.65 -11.61 18.53
N ASP A 145 20.05 -12.23 19.64
CA ASP A 145 21.46 -12.47 20.01
C ASP A 145 21.91 -13.92 19.78
N GLY A 146 21.11 -14.71 19.06
CA GLY A 146 21.34 -16.13 18.80
C GLY A 146 20.12 -17.00 19.16
N GLU A 147 20.29 -18.32 19.07
CA GLU A 147 19.20 -19.27 19.38
C GLU A 147 19.06 -19.48 20.90
N PRO A 148 17.92 -19.11 21.52
CA PRO A 148 17.65 -19.42 22.91
C PRO A 148 17.20 -20.88 23.09
N ASP A 149 17.30 -21.42 24.31
CA ASP A 149 16.81 -22.77 24.65
C ASP A 149 15.30 -22.92 24.38
N GLU A 150 14.53 -21.85 24.63
CA GLU A 150 13.10 -21.76 24.32
C GLU A 150 12.79 -20.45 23.57
N LYS A 151 12.23 -20.58 22.36
CA LYS A 151 11.87 -19.43 21.51
C LYS A 151 10.51 -18.86 21.91
N GLU A 152 10.48 -17.58 22.24
CA GLU A 152 9.26 -16.83 22.59
C GLU A 152 8.62 -16.22 21.33
N TRP A 153 7.61 -16.88 20.79
CA TRP A 153 6.88 -16.40 19.60
C TRP A 153 5.75 -15.46 19.97
N VAL A 154 5.74 -14.29 19.35
CA VAL A 154 4.66 -13.30 19.47
C VAL A 154 4.27 -12.81 18.08
N SER A 155 3.04 -12.32 17.93
CA SER A 155 2.65 -11.65 16.68
C SER A 155 3.56 -10.45 16.43
N MET A 156 4.11 -10.33 15.23
CA MET A 156 5.02 -9.24 14.89
C MET A 156 4.33 -7.87 14.96
N GLY A 157 3.10 -7.76 14.46
CA GLY A 157 2.20 -6.62 14.59
C GLY A 157 0.81 -7.08 15.02
N SER A 158 -0.22 -6.31 14.71
CA SER A 158 -1.61 -6.68 15.04
C SER A 158 -2.14 -7.75 14.10
N ARG A 159 -2.79 -8.79 14.63
CA ARG A 159 -3.41 -9.86 13.81
C ARG A 159 -4.59 -9.36 12.98
N SER A 160 -5.32 -8.39 13.50
CA SER A 160 -6.41 -7.68 12.82
C SER A 160 -6.60 -6.30 13.44
N ARG A 161 -7.34 -5.44 12.77
CA ARG A 161 -7.75 -4.14 13.32
C ARG A 161 -9.22 -3.86 12.99
N TYR A 162 -10.01 -3.67 14.05
CA TYR A 162 -11.35 -3.12 13.93
C TYR A 162 -11.35 -1.65 14.31
N PHE A 163 -11.90 -0.79 13.47
CA PHE A 163 -11.99 0.65 13.72
C PHE A 163 -13.16 1.28 12.98
N GLU A 164 -13.56 2.47 13.40
CA GLU A 164 -14.56 3.29 12.73
C GLU A 164 -13.86 4.51 12.13
N THR A 165 -14.11 4.81 10.85
CA THR A 165 -13.60 6.03 10.20
C THR A 165 -14.29 7.27 10.75
N GLU A 166 -13.72 8.45 10.51
CA GLU A 166 -14.29 9.72 10.99
C GLU A 166 -15.74 9.93 10.55
N ASN A 167 -16.12 9.47 9.35
CA ASN A 167 -17.48 9.60 8.87
C ASN A 167 -18.37 8.38 9.18
N GLY A 168 -17.89 7.39 9.95
CA GLY A 168 -18.71 6.30 10.51
C GLY A 168 -18.74 4.98 9.74
N ILE A 169 -17.75 4.69 8.89
CA ILE A 169 -17.62 3.35 8.26
C ILE A 169 -16.83 2.45 9.20
N ARG A 170 -17.43 1.32 9.59
CA ARG A 170 -16.80 0.35 10.49
C ARG A 170 -16.04 -0.70 9.69
N ILE A 171 -14.73 -0.73 9.86
CA ILE A 171 -13.79 -1.52 9.07
C ILE A 171 -13.18 -2.62 9.92
N MET A 172 -13.18 -3.84 9.39
CA MET A 172 -12.31 -4.92 9.88
C MET A 172 -11.20 -5.16 8.87
N ALA A 173 -9.95 -5.02 9.32
CA ALA A 173 -8.77 -5.14 8.47
C ALA A 173 -7.86 -6.31 8.87
N PHE A 174 -7.26 -6.95 7.87
CA PHE A 174 -6.28 -8.03 8.01
C PHE A 174 -5.04 -7.75 7.13
N GLY A 175 -3.87 -8.24 7.54
CA GLY A 175 -2.59 -8.07 6.86
C GLY A 175 -1.90 -9.42 6.65
N VAL A 176 -1.90 -9.96 5.43
CA VAL A 176 -1.44 -11.33 5.15
C VAL A 176 -0.27 -11.30 4.18
N ILE A 177 0.85 -11.95 4.53
CA ILE A 177 1.96 -12.20 3.61
C ILE A 177 1.82 -13.59 2.95
N LEU A 178 2.42 -13.79 1.77
CA LEU A 178 2.21 -15.04 1.02
C LEU A 178 2.79 -16.25 1.77
N ASP A 179 2.12 -17.42 1.66
CA ASP A 179 2.48 -18.65 2.40
C ASP A 179 3.94 -19.07 2.20
N GLY A 180 4.48 -18.85 1.00
CA GLY A 180 5.81 -19.29 0.56
C GLY A 180 6.89 -18.22 0.68
N THR A 181 6.65 -17.15 1.44
CA THR A 181 7.61 -16.05 1.60
C THR A 181 8.96 -16.53 2.08
N ASN A 182 10.03 -16.03 1.47
CA ASN A 182 11.37 -16.19 2.01
C ASN A 182 11.53 -15.36 3.28
N ASN A 183 11.85 -16.02 4.39
CA ASN A 183 11.99 -15.40 5.68
C ASN A 183 13.13 -16.06 6.48
N ASN A 184 13.72 -15.32 7.41
CA ASN A 184 14.65 -15.91 8.36
C ASN A 184 13.86 -16.76 9.37
N LYS A 185 13.95 -18.09 9.26
CA LYS A 185 13.18 -19.04 10.07
C LYS A 185 13.59 -19.11 11.54
N ASP A 186 14.76 -18.57 11.88
CA ASP A 186 15.20 -18.48 13.26
C ASP A 186 14.54 -17.28 13.96
N MET A 187 14.20 -16.25 13.18
CA MET A 187 13.64 -14.99 13.64
C MET A 187 12.13 -14.89 13.48
N THR A 188 11.57 -15.38 12.37
CA THR A 188 10.15 -15.19 12.01
C THR A 188 9.49 -16.51 11.63
N ARG A 189 8.16 -16.59 11.82
CA ARG A 189 7.31 -17.70 11.38
C ARG A 189 6.15 -17.16 10.59
N ILE A 190 5.88 -17.81 9.47
CA ILE A 190 4.75 -17.48 8.61
C ILE A 190 3.77 -18.63 8.70
N GLN A 191 2.60 -18.36 9.29
CA GLN A 191 1.50 -19.30 9.32
C GLN A 191 0.84 -19.34 7.95
N ARG A 192 0.49 -20.54 7.48
CA ARG A 192 -0.23 -20.66 6.21
C ARG A 192 -1.61 -20.04 6.35
N ALA A 193 -2.04 -19.29 5.34
CA ALA A 193 -3.33 -18.61 5.33
C ALA A 193 -4.51 -19.59 5.56
N ALA A 194 -4.40 -20.81 5.05
CA ALA A 194 -5.40 -21.87 5.24
C ALA A 194 -5.54 -22.36 6.69
N GLU A 195 -4.47 -22.27 7.48
CA GLU A 195 -4.45 -22.61 8.90
C GLU A 195 -4.92 -21.40 9.72
N MET A 196 -4.42 -20.21 9.38
CA MET A 196 -4.78 -18.93 10.02
C MET A 196 -6.30 -18.70 10.06
N ILE A 197 -7.02 -18.95 8.95
CA ILE A 197 -8.49 -18.76 8.92
C ILE A 197 -9.26 -19.73 9.83
N GLN A 198 -8.61 -20.79 10.30
CA GLN A 198 -9.22 -21.74 11.23
C GLN A 198 -9.08 -21.31 12.68
N GLU A 199 -8.24 -20.33 12.99
CA GLU A 199 -8.05 -19.86 14.35
C GLU A 199 -9.27 -19.09 14.88
N ASP A 200 -9.50 -19.22 16.18
CA ASP A 200 -10.65 -18.62 16.85
C ASP A 200 -10.63 -17.10 16.73
N TRP A 201 -9.46 -16.45 16.87
CA TRP A 201 -9.35 -15.00 16.74
C TRP A 201 -9.78 -14.49 15.35
N PHE A 202 -9.49 -15.25 14.28
CA PHE A 202 -9.89 -14.86 12.92
C PHE A 202 -11.39 -15.02 12.75
N LYS A 203 -11.94 -16.16 13.18
CA LYS A 203 -13.38 -16.43 13.13
C LYS A 203 -14.17 -15.40 13.94
N ASP A 204 -13.71 -15.07 15.14
CA ASP A 204 -14.32 -14.06 16.00
C ASP A 204 -14.26 -12.66 15.39
N ALA A 205 -13.12 -12.28 14.80
CA ALA A 205 -12.97 -11.01 14.09
C ALA A 205 -13.95 -10.91 12.89
N VAL A 206 -14.06 -11.95 12.07
CA VAL A 206 -14.98 -12.00 10.93
C VAL A 206 -16.44 -12.10 11.37
N ALA A 207 -16.75 -12.70 12.53
CA ALA A 207 -18.11 -12.88 13.03
C ALA A 207 -18.75 -11.60 13.60
N ARG A 208 -18.00 -10.51 13.77
CA ARG A 208 -18.52 -9.23 14.26
C ARG A 208 -19.70 -8.71 13.43
N GLN A 209 -20.84 -8.47 14.07
CA GLN A 209 -22.08 -8.10 13.38
C GLN A 209 -22.10 -6.65 12.85
N ASP A 210 -21.14 -5.83 13.27
CA ASP A 210 -21.09 -4.39 13.03
C ASP A 210 -20.09 -3.96 11.95
N ILE A 211 -19.60 -4.88 11.11
CA ILE A 211 -18.67 -4.56 10.03
C ILE A 211 -19.43 -4.05 8.80
N ASP A 212 -19.02 -2.89 8.28
CA ASP A 212 -19.54 -2.29 7.04
C ASP A 212 -18.62 -2.57 5.83
N LEU A 213 -17.32 -2.76 6.06
CA LEU A 213 -16.33 -3.07 5.03
C LEU A 213 -15.20 -3.93 5.59
N PHE A 214 -14.79 -4.96 4.86
CA PHE A 214 -13.50 -5.62 5.08
C PHE A 214 -12.42 -4.96 4.24
N VAL A 215 -11.25 -4.77 4.83
CA VAL A 215 -10.03 -4.38 4.10
C VAL A 215 -8.97 -5.47 4.27
N LEU A 216 -8.54 -6.07 3.16
CA LEU A 216 -7.42 -7.01 3.17
C LEU A 216 -6.20 -6.31 2.60
N ILE A 217 -5.15 -6.17 3.39
CA ILE A 217 -3.83 -5.74 2.90
C ILE A 217 -2.88 -6.93 2.93
N GLY A 218 -1.83 -6.90 2.13
CA GLY A 218 -0.87 -7.98 2.14
C GLY A 218 0.22 -7.79 1.11
N HIS A 219 1.44 -8.15 1.44
CA HIS A 219 2.50 -8.26 0.45
C HIS A 219 2.32 -9.57 -0.34
N ASN A 220 1.33 -9.56 -1.23
CA ASN A 220 0.83 -10.67 -2.01
C ASN A 220 0.33 -10.18 -3.38
N PRO A 221 0.49 -10.99 -4.44
CA PRO A 221 -0.19 -10.78 -5.72
C PRO A 221 -1.72 -10.86 -5.59
N VAL A 222 -2.48 -10.03 -6.31
CA VAL A 222 -3.96 -9.95 -6.15
C VAL A 222 -4.74 -10.71 -7.22
N ARG A 223 -4.09 -11.41 -8.14
CA ARG A 223 -4.73 -12.05 -9.29
C ARG A 223 -5.58 -13.27 -8.89
N PRO A 224 -6.90 -13.27 -9.14
CA PRO A 224 -7.74 -14.44 -8.95
C PRO A 224 -7.27 -15.62 -9.82
N GLY A 225 -7.37 -16.82 -9.28
CA GLY A 225 -6.98 -18.06 -9.97
C GLY A 225 -5.50 -18.42 -9.81
N ASP A 226 -4.67 -17.52 -9.28
CA ASP A 226 -3.31 -17.88 -8.88
C ASP A 226 -3.37 -18.98 -7.81
N PRO A 227 -2.53 -20.03 -7.93
CA PRO A 227 -2.50 -21.10 -6.95
C PRO A 227 -2.02 -20.56 -5.60
N ARG A 228 -2.43 -21.18 -4.48
CA ARG A 228 -2.01 -20.77 -3.12
C ARG A 228 -0.51 -20.76 -2.88
N SER A 229 0.27 -21.47 -3.71
CA SER A 229 1.72 -21.43 -3.68
C SER A 229 2.32 -20.13 -4.25
N VAL A 230 1.55 -19.39 -5.05
CA VAL A 230 1.92 -18.11 -5.66
C VAL A 230 1.31 -16.95 -4.86
N SER A 231 0.05 -17.07 -4.46
CA SER A 231 -0.61 -16.05 -3.65
C SER A 231 -1.68 -16.67 -2.76
N SER A 232 -1.67 -16.32 -1.47
CA SER A 232 -2.74 -16.67 -0.53
C SER A 232 -3.87 -15.63 -0.52
N PHE A 233 -3.67 -14.49 -1.19
CA PHE A 233 -4.61 -13.37 -1.19
C PHE A 233 -5.97 -13.69 -1.82
N PRO A 234 -6.07 -14.34 -3.00
CA PRO A 234 -7.36 -14.67 -3.56
C PRO A 234 -8.20 -15.60 -2.68
N PHE A 235 -7.52 -16.52 -1.99
CA PHE A 235 -8.15 -17.46 -1.07
C PHE A 235 -8.76 -16.75 0.15
N ILE A 236 -8.07 -15.76 0.73
CA ILE A 236 -8.60 -14.97 1.85
C ILE A 236 -9.74 -14.05 1.40
N MET A 237 -9.60 -13.38 0.26
CA MET A 237 -10.68 -12.57 -0.33
C MET A 237 -11.97 -13.41 -0.49
N GLN A 238 -11.85 -14.61 -1.06
CA GLN A 238 -12.96 -15.55 -1.21
C GLN A 238 -13.52 -15.99 0.15
N THR A 239 -12.65 -16.36 1.10
CA THR A 239 -13.07 -16.82 2.43
C THR A 239 -13.90 -15.75 3.16
N LEU A 240 -13.46 -14.48 3.13
CA LEU A 240 -14.20 -13.37 3.73
C LEU A 240 -15.58 -13.19 3.08
N ARG A 241 -15.65 -13.28 1.75
CA ARG A 241 -16.92 -13.19 1.00
C ARG A 241 -17.85 -14.38 1.27
N GLU A 242 -17.33 -15.58 1.48
CA GLU A 242 -18.11 -16.77 1.84
C GLU A 242 -18.65 -16.69 3.27
N MET A 243 -17.84 -16.21 4.21
CA MET A 243 -18.24 -16.04 5.61
C MET A 243 -19.21 -14.87 5.80
N ARG A 244 -19.08 -13.80 5.01
CA ARG A 244 -19.86 -12.56 5.11
C ARG A 244 -20.32 -12.06 3.73
N PRO A 245 -21.29 -12.76 3.10
CA PRO A 245 -21.72 -12.46 1.72
C PRO A 245 -22.37 -11.08 1.54
N ASP A 246 -22.81 -10.43 2.62
CA ASP A 246 -23.42 -9.09 2.57
C ASP A 246 -22.45 -7.94 2.89
N VAL A 247 -21.16 -8.23 3.18
CA VAL A 247 -20.15 -7.21 3.51
C VAL A 247 -19.09 -7.13 2.41
N PRO A 248 -18.84 -5.95 1.82
CA PRO A 248 -17.84 -5.79 0.76
C PRO A 248 -16.42 -6.05 1.27
N VAL A 249 -15.51 -6.41 0.36
CA VAL A 249 -14.09 -6.63 0.65
C VAL A 249 -13.23 -5.86 -0.33
N GLN A 250 -12.41 -4.92 0.14
CA GLN A 250 -11.42 -4.23 -0.68
C GLN A 250 -10.01 -4.72 -0.34
N GLY A 251 -9.30 -5.23 -1.36
CA GLY A 251 -7.94 -5.71 -1.26
C GLY A 251 -6.89 -4.70 -1.71
N PHE A 252 -5.72 -4.73 -1.08
CA PHE A 252 -4.50 -4.02 -1.46
C PHE A 252 -3.33 -5.00 -1.39
N GLY A 253 -2.68 -5.25 -2.52
CA GLY A 253 -1.58 -6.20 -2.65
C GLY A 253 -0.27 -5.58 -3.13
N GLY A 254 0.74 -6.41 -3.36
CA GLY A 254 2.09 -6.00 -3.77
C GLY A 254 2.90 -7.18 -4.31
N HIS A 255 4.22 -7.15 -4.12
CA HIS A 255 5.18 -8.23 -4.42
C HIS A 255 5.53 -8.39 -5.90
N THR A 256 4.55 -8.27 -6.82
CA THR A 256 4.82 -8.53 -8.24
C THR A 256 5.40 -7.34 -9.00
N HIS A 257 5.52 -6.19 -8.34
CA HIS A 257 5.97 -4.94 -8.94
C HIS A 257 5.08 -4.44 -10.09
N THR A 258 3.79 -4.78 -10.10
CA THR A 258 2.88 -4.44 -11.20
C THR A 258 1.77 -3.48 -10.78
N ARG A 259 1.35 -2.62 -11.73
CA ARG A 259 0.06 -1.93 -11.65
C ARG A 259 -1.02 -2.93 -12.04
N ASP A 260 -1.70 -3.53 -11.07
CA ASP A 260 -2.75 -4.51 -11.34
C ASP A 260 -4.06 -4.23 -10.58
N PHE A 261 -5.19 -4.60 -11.20
CA PHE A 261 -6.51 -4.42 -10.61
C PHE A 261 -7.42 -5.57 -10.98
N ARG A 262 -8.08 -6.14 -9.98
CA ARG A 262 -8.90 -7.33 -10.14
C ARG A 262 -10.24 -7.17 -9.45
N VAL A 263 -11.29 -7.52 -10.16
CA VAL A 263 -12.64 -7.66 -9.61
C VAL A 263 -12.84 -9.14 -9.30
N TYR A 264 -13.21 -9.45 -8.07
CA TYR A 264 -13.45 -10.81 -7.59
C TYR A 264 -14.92 -11.18 -7.73
N ASP A 265 -15.79 -10.28 -7.28
CA ASP A 265 -17.24 -10.34 -7.46
C ASP A 265 -17.84 -8.93 -7.49
N TYR A 266 -19.17 -8.81 -7.39
CA TYR A 266 -19.87 -7.52 -7.43
C TYR A 266 -19.65 -6.63 -6.17
N MET A 267 -19.01 -7.15 -5.13
CA MET A 267 -18.74 -6.50 -3.84
C MET A 267 -17.27 -6.58 -3.41
N SER A 268 -16.39 -7.10 -4.26
CA SER A 268 -14.99 -7.26 -3.91
C SER A 268 -14.05 -7.03 -5.08
N SER A 269 -12.97 -6.33 -4.77
CA SER A 269 -11.91 -6.02 -5.72
C SER A 269 -10.58 -5.88 -5.00
N ALA A 270 -9.48 -5.88 -5.75
CA ALA A 270 -8.15 -5.68 -5.21
C ALA A 270 -7.25 -4.92 -6.20
N ILE A 271 -6.26 -4.20 -5.67
CA ILE A 271 -5.29 -3.39 -6.44
C ILE A 271 -3.86 -3.71 -6.01
N GLU A 272 -2.93 -3.73 -6.96
CA GLU A 272 -1.47 -3.65 -6.76
C GLU A 272 -0.97 -2.34 -7.36
N SER A 273 -0.12 -1.62 -6.62
CA SER A 273 0.26 -0.24 -6.93
C SER A 273 1.69 -0.10 -7.44
N GLY A 274 2.15 -1.03 -8.27
CA GLY A 274 3.44 -0.91 -8.95
C GLY A 274 4.61 -1.15 -8.00
N LYS A 275 5.64 -0.30 -8.10
CA LYS A 275 6.89 -0.37 -7.35
C LYS A 275 7.65 0.95 -7.39
N TYR A 276 8.74 1.03 -6.63
CA TYR A 276 9.85 1.98 -6.69
C TYR A 276 9.41 3.44 -6.67
N CYS A 277 8.32 3.76 -5.96
CA CYS A 277 7.74 5.09 -5.99
C CYS A 277 7.54 5.58 -7.45
N GLU A 278 7.07 4.71 -8.34
CA GLU A 278 6.67 5.09 -9.71
C GLU A 278 5.15 5.36 -9.77
N THR A 279 4.43 4.91 -8.75
CA THR A 279 2.97 4.78 -8.77
C THR A 279 2.36 5.05 -7.41
N VAL A 280 1.27 5.83 -7.41
CA VAL A 280 0.31 5.87 -6.31
C VAL A 280 -1.00 5.23 -6.76
N GLY A 281 -1.46 4.20 -6.05
CA GLY A 281 -2.76 3.60 -6.25
C GLY A 281 -3.88 4.47 -5.69
N TRP A 282 -5.00 4.56 -6.41
CA TRP A 282 -6.22 5.21 -5.96
C TRP A 282 -7.41 4.28 -6.11
N ILE A 283 -8.15 4.05 -5.03
CA ILE A 283 -9.45 3.40 -5.02
C ILE A 283 -10.48 4.34 -4.39
N SER A 284 -11.69 4.33 -4.93
CA SER A 284 -12.81 5.07 -4.37
C SER A 284 -14.07 4.21 -4.46
N LEU A 285 -14.78 4.09 -3.34
CA LEU A 285 -15.96 3.26 -3.15
C LEU A 285 -17.15 4.10 -2.67
N SER A 286 -18.33 3.79 -3.19
CA SER A 286 -19.62 4.32 -2.72
C SER A 286 -20.67 3.20 -2.70
N GLY A 287 -21.75 3.40 -1.96
CA GLY A 287 -22.81 2.40 -1.75
C GLY A 287 -22.50 1.45 -0.60
N ILE A 288 -21.63 1.83 0.35
CA ILE A 288 -21.34 1.04 1.54
C ILE A 288 -22.50 1.21 2.52
N LYS A 289 -23.16 0.11 2.88
CA LYS A 289 -24.32 0.11 3.78
C LYS A 289 -23.88 0.30 5.24
N SER A 290 -23.54 1.52 5.64
CA SER A 290 -23.30 1.87 7.05
C SER A 290 -24.58 2.30 7.78
N ARG A 291 -24.60 2.20 9.11
CA ARG A 291 -25.71 2.68 9.95
C ARG A 291 -25.74 4.22 9.93
N GLN A 292 -26.45 4.78 8.94
CA GLN A 292 -26.88 6.19 8.79
C GLN A 292 -26.24 7.21 9.74
N THR A 293 -25.20 7.90 9.26
CA THR A 293 -25.21 9.37 9.32
C THR A 293 -25.70 9.86 7.96
N GLN A 294 -26.61 10.82 7.95
CA GLN A 294 -27.16 11.46 6.76
C GLN A 294 -26.01 12.09 5.95
N ARG A 295 -25.39 11.34 5.04
CA ARG A 295 -24.32 11.85 4.18
C ARG A 295 -24.97 12.50 2.96
N SER A 296 -24.60 13.75 2.71
CA SER A 296 -25.00 14.48 1.51
C SER A 296 -24.49 13.76 0.26
N ASP A 297 -25.39 13.50 -0.68
CA ASP A 297 -25.05 13.04 -2.03
C ASP A 297 -24.01 14.00 -2.63
N VAL A 298 -22.75 13.56 -2.73
CA VAL A 298 -21.73 14.32 -3.45
C VAL A 298 -22.19 14.41 -4.91
N PRO A 299 -22.37 15.61 -5.50
CA PRO A 299 -22.91 15.74 -6.85
C PRO A 299 -21.98 15.07 -7.87
N GLU A 300 -22.38 13.89 -8.36
CA GLU A 300 -21.71 13.22 -9.46
C GLU A 300 -21.97 14.06 -10.74
N LYS A 301 -20.92 14.65 -11.32
CA LYS A 301 -21.01 15.24 -12.67
C LYS A 301 -21.38 14.12 -13.63
N LYS A 302 -22.66 14.04 -14.03
CA LYS A 302 -23.18 13.12 -15.04
C LYS A 302 -22.27 13.12 -16.27
N ARG A 303 -21.52 12.03 -16.47
CA ARG A 303 -20.84 11.77 -17.74
C ARG A 303 -21.80 11.01 -18.65
N THR A 304 -22.38 11.73 -19.62
CA THR A 304 -23.01 11.13 -20.80
C THR A 304 -21.92 10.60 -21.74
N ARG A 305 -21.41 9.40 -21.45
CA ARG A 305 -20.77 8.56 -22.47
C ARG A 305 -21.16 7.12 -22.20
N GLU A 306 -22.01 6.57 -23.07
CA GLU A 306 -22.16 5.13 -23.25
C GLU A 306 -20.76 4.56 -23.49
N ASN A 307 -20.20 3.87 -22.50
CA ASN A 307 -18.93 3.17 -22.67
C ASN A 307 -19.19 1.78 -23.23
N GLU A 308 -18.45 1.45 -24.29
CA GLU A 308 -18.22 0.10 -24.76
C GLU A 308 -17.82 -0.81 -23.60
N ARG A 309 -18.57 -1.89 -23.43
CA ARG A 309 -18.39 -2.89 -22.36
C ARG A 309 -17.07 -3.61 -22.55
N THR A 310 -16.27 -3.72 -21.48
CA THR A 310 -15.11 -4.61 -21.49
C THR A 310 -15.55 -6.04 -21.18
N LYS A 311 -14.83 -7.04 -21.70
CA LYS A 311 -15.18 -8.47 -21.50
C LYS A 311 -15.26 -8.89 -20.02
N ALA A 312 -14.66 -8.14 -19.09
CA ALA A 312 -14.74 -8.39 -17.65
C ALA A 312 -16.12 -8.06 -17.04
N ASP A 313 -16.86 -7.11 -17.62
CA ASP A 313 -18.19 -6.71 -17.14
C ASP A 313 -19.27 -7.77 -17.39
N ALA A 314 -19.03 -8.69 -18.34
CA ALA A 314 -19.99 -9.70 -18.76
C ALA A 314 -20.03 -10.94 -17.85
N GLN A 315 -19.08 -11.08 -16.93
CA GLN A 315 -18.92 -12.29 -16.10
C GLN A 315 -19.53 -12.13 -14.70
N CYS A 316 -19.98 -10.94 -14.32
CA CYS A 316 -20.58 -10.67 -13.03
C CYS A 316 -22.11 -10.79 -13.15
N ASN A 317 -22.66 -11.96 -12.79
CA ASN A 317 -24.11 -12.14 -12.65
C ASN A 317 -24.60 -11.19 -11.55
N LYS A 318 -25.22 -10.06 -11.94
CA LYS A 318 -25.89 -9.15 -11.01
C LYS A 318 -27.05 -9.89 -10.34
N THR A 319 -26.81 -10.47 -9.18
CA THR A 319 -27.88 -10.75 -8.23
C THR A 319 -28.46 -9.42 -7.77
N LYS A 320 -29.78 -9.32 -7.80
CA LYS A 320 -30.56 -8.08 -7.57
C LYS A 320 -30.15 -7.37 -6.27
N ASP A 321 -30.18 -6.03 -6.29
CA ASP A 321 -30.11 -5.07 -5.15
C ASP A 321 -28.73 -4.65 -4.55
N PHE A 322 -27.63 -4.70 -5.30
CA PHE A 322 -26.37 -4.07 -4.86
C PHE A 322 -25.84 -3.02 -5.84
N ASP A 323 -25.69 -1.77 -5.36
CA ASP A 323 -25.26 -0.58 -6.13
C ASP A 323 -23.93 -0.03 -5.60
N MET A 324 -22.97 -0.92 -5.31
CA MET A 324 -21.62 -0.45 -4.96
C MET A 324 -20.93 0.10 -6.21
N LYS A 325 -20.51 1.35 -6.14
CA LYS A 325 -19.74 1.99 -7.21
C LYS A 325 -18.26 1.97 -6.84
N LEU A 326 -17.44 1.53 -7.78
CA LEU A 326 -15.99 1.50 -7.64
C LEU A 326 -15.33 2.31 -8.75
N THR A 327 -14.33 3.09 -8.38
CA THR A 327 -13.41 3.68 -9.35
C THR A 327 -11.97 3.50 -8.91
N ARG A 328 -11.08 3.33 -9.89
CA ARG A 328 -9.64 3.12 -9.65
C ARG A 328 -8.74 3.92 -10.58
N ARG A 329 -7.58 4.34 -10.09
CA ARG A 329 -6.50 4.97 -10.88
C ARG A 329 -5.12 4.52 -10.38
N TYR A 330 -4.16 4.64 -11.28
CA TYR A 330 -2.74 4.69 -10.97
C TYR A 330 -2.28 6.09 -11.33
N LEU A 331 -1.65 6.75 -10.36
CA LEU A 331 -1.10 8.09 -10.51
C LEU A 331 0.40 7.96 -10.68
N ASP A 332 0.97 8.62 -11.69
CA ASP A 332 2.41 8.66 -11.87
C ASP A 332 3.05 9.49 -10.73
N TRP A 333 4.19 9.05 -10.23
CA TRP A 333 4.89 9.65 -9.09
C TRP A 333 5.64 10.94 -9.44
N ASN A 334 4.90 12.00 -9.76
CA ASN A 334 5.50 13.28 -10.08
C ASN A 334 4.67 14.45 -9.55
N ARG A 335 5.35 15.59 -9.38
CA ARG A 335 4.73 16.83 -8.91
C ARG A 335 3.59 17.29 -9.81
N LEU A 336 3.66 17.13 -11.14
CA LEU A 336 2.55 17.52 -12.03
C LEU A 336 1.27 16.75 -11.68
N THR A 337 1.40 15.46 -11.42
CA THR A 337 0.29 14.58 -11.06
C THR A 337 -0.24 14.87 -9.66
N PHE A 338 0.67 15.01 -8.70
CA PHE A 338 0.32 15.34 -7.33
C PHE A 338 -0.38 16.68 -7.25
N ALA A 339 0.19 17.74 -7.82
CA ALA A 339 -0.34 19.09 -7.73
C ALA A 339 -1.70 19.22 -8.45
N TYR A 340 -1.88 18.57 -9.60
CA TYR A 340 -3.17 18.51 -10.30
C TYR A 340 -4.29 17.91 -9.44
N HIS A 341 -3.99 16.89 -8.64
CA HIS A 341 -4.98 16.20 -7.81
C HIS A 341 -5.14 16.83 -6.41
N ALA A 342 -4.07 17.39 -5.84
CA ALA A 342 -4.03 17.94 -4.48
C ALA A 342 -4.51 19.39 -4.37
N THR A 343 -4.10 20.29 -5.26
CA THR A 343 -4.43 21.73 -5.15
C THR A 343 -5.02 22.31 -6.43
N GLY A 344 -4.84 21.64 -7.57
CA GLY A 344 -5.16 22.19 -8.88
C GLY A 344 -4.23 23.35 -9.30
N SER A 345 -3.16 23.56 -8.55
CA SER A 345 -2.09 24.56 -8.75
C SER A 345 -0.74 23.85 -8.71
N GLN A 346 0.32 24.42 -9.25
CA GLN A 346 1.70 23.89 -9.09
C GLN A 346 2.29 24.18 -7.70
N ASP A 347 1.63 25.07 -6.94
CA ASP A 347 1.97 25.34 -5.55
C ASP A 347 1.26 24.31 -4.65
N MET A 348 2.01 23.30 -4.22
CA MET A 348 1.54 22.24 -3.32
C MET A 348 2.45 22.06 -2.10
N ASP A 349 3.54 22.81 -2.01
CA ASP A 349 4.56 22.59 -0.99
C ASP A 349 4.00 22.87 0.41
N THR A 350 4.30 21.98 1.35
CA THR A 350 4.05 22.18 2.78
C THR A 350 5.39 22.30 3.49
N SER A 351 5.47 23.05 4.59
CA SER A 351 6.75 23.20 5.34
C SER A 351 7.34 21.84 5.71
N GLU A 352 6.49 20.93 6.17
CA GLU A 352 6.83 19.54 6.49
C GLU A 352 7.37 18.76 5.28
N GLY A 353 6.71 18.85 4.12
CA GLY A 353 7.19 18.19 2.91
C GLY A 353 8.56 18.74 2.46
N LEU A 354 8.75 20.07 2.53
CA LEU A 354 10.03 20.71 2.21
C LEU A 354 11.15 20.29 3.15
N ASP A 355 10.88 20.20 4.46
CA ASP A 355 11.86 19.76 5.46
C ASP A 355 12.29 18.30 5.20
N ILE A 356 11.36 17.43 4.80
CA ILE A 356 11.65 16.03 4.43
C ILE A 356 12.47 15.95 3.15
N SER A 357 12.07 16.68 2.09
CA SER A 357 12.85 16.75 0.84
C SER A 357 14.29 17.22 1.11
N LYS A 358 14.45 18.22 2.00
CA LYS A 358 15.77 18.70 2.42
C LYS A 358 16.56 17.62 3.16
N GLY A 359 15.94 16.92 4.10
CA GLY A 359 16.57 15.81 4.84
C GLY A 359 17.03 14.68 3.91
N ILE A 360 16.23 14.34 2.89
CA ILE A 360 16.62 13.36 1.85
C ILE A 360 17.86 13.86 1.11
N ALA A 361 17.84 15.12 0.63
CA ALA A 361 18.97 15.70 -0.09
C ALA A 361 20.25 15.80 0.76
N GLU A 362 20.13 16.01 2.07
CA GLU A 362 21.25 16.00 3.01
C GLU A 362 21.83 14.59 3.19
N ASN A 363 20.98 13.57 3.37
CA ASN A 363 21.44 12.18 3.45
C ASN A 363 22.16 11.75 2.17
N ARG A 364 21.65 12.09 0.98
CA ARG A 364 22.33 11.81 -0.28
C ARG A 364 23.76 12.35 -0.34
N LYS A 365 23.99 13.54 0.21
CA LYS A 365 25.32 14.15 0.30
C LYS A 365 26.21 13.45 1.32
N ILE A 366 25.67 13.11 2.49
CA ILE A 366 26.41 12.41 3.56
C ILE A 366 26.95 11.07 3.06
N PHE A 367 26.16 10.32 2.30
CA PHE A 367 26.54 9.02 1.76
C PHE A 367 27.17 9.10 0.35
N GLU A 368 27.41 10.31 -0.17
CA GLU A 368 28.09 10.52 -1.45
C GLU A 368 27.44 9.81 -2.66
N PHE A 369 26.10 9.65 -2.66
CA PHE A 369 25.39 8.90 -3.71
C PHE A 369 25.47 9.52 -5.11
N ASP A 370 25.78 10.82 -5.18
CA ASP A 370 25.94 11.56 -6.43
C ASP A 370 27.38 11.53 -6.98
N THR A 371 28.31 10.87 -6.28
CA THR A 371 29.71 10.77 -6.71
C THR A 371 29.82 9.94 -7.98
N CYS A 372 30.28 10.58 -9.06
CA CYS A 372 30.49 9.92 -10.35
C CYS A 372 31.64 8.90 -10.23
N LEU A 373 31.29 7.61 -10.20
CA LEU A 373 32.27 6.52 -10.25
C LEU A 373 32.78 6.30 -11.69
N ARG A 374 31.86 6.29 -12.66
CA ARG A 374 32.17 6.08 -14.09
C ARG A 374 31.02 6.53 -14.98
N LEU A 375 31.34 7.01 -16.17
CA LEU A 375 30.36 7.24 -17.24
C LEU A 375 30.01 5.94 -17.95
N CYS A 376 28.71 5.62 -18.04
CA CYS A 376 28.22 4.53 -18.87
C CYS A 376 28.07 5.02 -20.32
N THR A 377 28.78 4.39 -21.26
CA THR A 377 28.82 4.81 -22.67
C THR A 377 27.73 4.18 -23.54
N THR A 378 27.06 3.14 -23.04
CA THR A 378 25.96 2.44 -23.71
C THR A 378 24.85 2.15 -22.72
N ASN A 379 23.61 2.13 -23.20
CA ASN A 379 22.46 1.73 -22.39
C ASN A 379 22.37 0.20 -22.44
N VAL A 380 22.66 -0.49 -21.33
CA VAL A 380 22.80 -1.97 -21.30
C VAL A 380 21.52 -2.71 -21.74
N LEU A 381 20.37 -2.04 -21.69
CA LEU A 381 19.09 -2.59 -22.17
C LEU A 381 19.06 -2.88 -23.68
N SER A 382 19.85 -2.19 -24.51
CA SER A 382 19.91 -2.49 -25.95
C SER A 382 20.74 -3.73 -26.29
N GLU A 383 21.62 -4.19 -25.39
CA GLU A 383 22.47 -5.37 -25.62
C GLU A 383 21.79 -6.67 -25.19
N LEU A 384 20.84 -6.62 -24.23
CA LEU A 384 20.08 -7.79 -23.77
C LEU A 384 18.91 -8.18 -24.68
N GLN A 385 18.43 -7.27 -25.54
CA GLN A 385 17.41 -7.58 -26.56
C GLN A 385 18.02 -8.05 -27.90
N ALA A 386 19.35 -8.07 -28.00
CA ALA A 386 20.09 -8.44 -29.21
C ALA A 386 20.69 -9.86 -29.18
N ASN A 387 20.43 -10.65 -28.13
CA ASN A 387 20.89 -12.03 -27.99
C ASN A 387 19.72 -13.01 -27.80
#